data_AF-A0A4Q5QEB2-F1
#
_entry.id   AF-A0A4Q5QEB2-F1
#
_cell.length_a   1.000
_cell.length_b   1.000
_cell.length_c   1.000
_cell.angle_alpha   90.00
_cell.angle_beta   90.00
_cell.angle_gamma   90.00
#
_symmetry.space_group_name_H-M   'P 1'
#
loop_
_entity.id
_entity.type
_entity.pdbx_description
1 polymer ?
#
loop_
_entity_poly.entity_id
_entity_poly.type
_entity_poly.pdbx_seq_one_letter_code
_entity_poly.pdbx_strand_id
1 'polypeptide(L)'
;FGLDPLLNLIPFVGDISGFLVGAALVLVMAKNGVSRKVVILMVVNIFVDAIIGGIPLIGNVFDFYYKSNTRNINLLKEHYEEGKHQGSGTGVLIAVFIVLFLLFAGFLYLMYLVAAWIWRMF
;
A
#
# COMPACT_ATOMS: atom_id res chain seq x y z
N PHE A 1 8.95 -17.96 -28.56
CA PHE A 1 8.94 -16.50 -28.78
C PHE A 1 7.54 -16.10 -29.18
N GLY A 2 6.67 -15.80 -28.22
CA GLY A 2 5.26 -15.54 -28.54
C GLY A 2 4.47 -15.19 -27.30
N LEU A 3 3.66 -14.14 -27.42
CA LEU A 3 2.86 -13.43 -26.42
C LEU A 3 3.58 -12.32 -25.61
N ASP A 4 4.89 -12.38 -25.42
CA ASP A 4 5.65 -11.34 -24.69
C ASP A 4 5.52 -9.90 -25.26
N PRO A 5 5.35 -9.67 -26.59
CA PRO A 5 5.19 -8.30 -27.10
C PRO A 5 3.77 -7.72 -26.92
N LEU A 6 2.74 -8.56 -26.83
CA LEU A 6 1.34 -8.12 -26.71
C LEU A 6 1.00 -7.73 -25.26
N LEU A 7 1.61 -8.40 -24.28
CA LEU A 7 1.47 -8.03 -22.86
C LEU A 7 2.15 -6.70 -22.52
N ASN A 8 3.19 -6.31 -23.27
CA ASN A 8 3.87 -5.01 -23.11
C ASN A 8 3.10 -3.83 -23.72
N LEU A 9 2.02 -4.08 -24.48
CA LEU A 9 1.25 -3.01 -25.16
C LEU A 9 0.10 -2.47 -24.30
N ILE A 10 -0.25 -3.16 -23.22
CA ILE A 10 -1.28 -2.71 -22.29
C ILE A 10 -0.58 -2.15 -21.06
N PRO A 11 -0.35 -0.83 -20.98
CA PRO A 11 0.09 -0.21 -19.73
C PRO A 11 -0.89 -0.62 -18.62
N PHE A 12 -0.39 -0.83 -17.40
CA PHE A 12 -1.15 -1.26 -16.21
C PHE A 12 -1.53 -2.75 -16.09
N VAL A 13 -1.27 -3.63 -17.06
CA VAL A 13 -1.58 -5.08 -16.90
C VAL A 13 -0.67 -5.76 -15.88
N GLY A 14 0.61 -5.36 -15.81
CA GLY A 14 1.54 -5.80 -14.77
C GLY A 14 1.01 -5.46 -13.37
N ASP A 15 0.60 -4.21 -13.17
CA ASP A 15 0.08 -3.68 -11.88
C ASP A 15 -1.21 -4.38 -11.45
N ILE A 16 -2.15 -4.58 -12.38
CA ILE A 16 -3.42 -5.25 -12.09
C ILE A 16 -3.20 -6.72 -11.71
N SER A 17 -2.30 -7.42 -12.41
CA SER A 17 -2.00 -8.82 -12.10
C SER A 17 -1.31 -8.98 -10.74
N GLY A 18 -0.37 -8.09 -10.40
CA GLY A 18 0.30 -8.06 -9.09
C GLY A 18 -0.69 -7.80 -7.95
N PHE A 19 -1.58 -6.81 -8.14
CA PHE A 19 -2.64 -6.49 -7.19
C PHE A 19 -3.61 -7.67 -6.97
N LEU A 20 -4.06 -8.32 -8.04
CA LEU A 20 -4.97 -9.46 -7.96
C LEU A 20 -4.34 -10.65 -7.22
N VAL A 21 -3.06 -10.95 -7.49
CA VAL A 21 -2.32 -12.01 -6.79
C VAL A 21 -2.15 -11.66 -5.30
N GLY A 22 -1.80 -10.42 -4.98
CA GLY A 22 -1.68 -9.95 -3.60
C GLY A 22 -3.01 -10.03 -2.84
N ALA A 23 -4.11 -9.61 -3.47
CA ALA A 23 -5.45 -9.69 -2.90
C ALA A 23 -5.92 -11.15 -2.70
N ALA A 24 -5.66 -12.02 -3.67
CA ALA A 24 -5.96 -13.44 -3.55
C ALA A 24 -5.18 -14.10 -2.40
N LEU A 25 -3.90 -13.75 -2.24
CA LEU A 25 -3.07 -14.22 -1.13
C LEU A 25 -3.66 -13.79 0.22
N VAL A 26 -4.03 -12.51 0.37
CA VAL A 26 -4.69 -12.01 1.59
C VAL A 26 -5.98 -12.78 1.90
N LEU A 27 -6.83 -13.01 0.90
CA LEU A 27 -8.10 -13.73 1.06
C LEU A 27 -7.90 -15.19 1.49
N VAL A 28 -6.95 -15.90 0.87
CA VAL A 28 -6.63 -17.28 1.22
C VAL A 28 -6.10 -17.34 2.65
N MET A 29 -5.20 -16.43 3.02
CA MET A 29 -4.58 -16.45 4.34
C MET A 29 -5.53 -16.02 5.45
N ALA A 30 -6.43 -15.07 5.19
CA ALA A 30 -7.51 -14.71 6.12
C ALA A 30 -8.44 -15.89 6.42
N LYS A 31 -8.66 -16.79 5.44
CA LYS A 31 -9.43 -18.03 5.64
C LYS A 31 -8.64 -19.11 6.39
N ASN A 32 -7.31 -19.10 6.33
CA ASN A 32 -6.42 -20.07 6.97
C ASN A 32 -5.97 -19.67 8.38
N GLY A 33 -6.70 -18.76 9.05
CA GLY A 33 -6.52 -18.48 10.48
C GLY A 33 -5.35 -17.57 10.82
N VAL A 34 -4.81 -16.81 9.85
CA VAL A 34 -3.83 -15.75 10.11
C VAL A 34 -4.42 -14.68 11.04
N SER A 35 -3.61 -14.13 11.94
CA SER A 35 -4.06 -13.08 12.85
C SER A 35 -4.64 -11.86 12.11
N ARG A 36 -5.65 -11.21 12.71
CA ARG A 36 -6.23 -9.97 12.15
C ARG A 36 -5.17 -8.88 11.95
N LYS A 37 -4.18 -8.79 12.85
CA LYS A 37 -3.06 -7.86 12.73
C LYS A 37 -2.26 -8.06 11.44
N VAL A 38 -1.93 -9.30 11.08
CA VAL A 38 -1.18 -9.59 9.86
C VAL A 38 -2.02 -9.25 8.63
N VAL A 39 -3.30 -9.59 8.62
CA VAL A 39 -4.21 -9.21 7.52
C VAL A 39 -4.25 -7.70 7.32
N ILE A 40 -4.37 -6.92 8.41
CA ILE A 40 -4.36 -5.45 8.36
C ILE A 40 -3.04 -4.93 7.80
N LEU A 41 -1.90 -5.46 8.26
CA LEU A 41 -0.57 -5.06 7.76
C LEU A 41 -0.42 -5.37 6.27
N MET A 42 -0.92 -6.52 5.81
CA MET A 42 -0.87 -6.91 4.40
C MET A 42 -1.68 -5.96 3.51
N VAL A 43 -2.87 -5.58 3.97
CA VAL A 43 -3.73 -4.60 3.28
C VAL A 43 -3.04 -3.24 3.23
N VAL A 44 -2.46 -2.77 4.35
CA VAL A 44 -1.72 -1.51 4.38
C VAL A 44 -0.54 -1.52 3.41
N ASN A 45 0.25 -2.60 3.34
CA ASN A 45 1.35 -2.71 2.38
C ASN A 45 0.86 -2.58 0.93
N ILE A 46 -0.25 -3.24 0.57
CA ILE A 46 -0.84 -3.16 -0.78
C ILE A 46 -1.30 -1.74 -1.09
N PHE A 47 -1.97 -1.07 -0.16
CA PHE A 47 -2.41 0.31 -0.34
C PHE A 47 -1.24 1.28 -0.54
N VAL A 48 -0.19 1.15 0.27
CA VAL A 48 1.02 1.97 0.17
C VAL A 48 1.69 1.78 -1.19
N ASP A 49 1.85 0.53 -1.62
CA ASP A 49 2.44 0.18 -2.92
C ASP A 49 1.61 0.74 -4.09
N ALA A 50 0.28 0.63 -4.04
CA ALA A 50 -0.61 1.19 -5.05
C ALA A 50 -0.53 2.73 -5.11
N ILE A 51 -0.43 3.41 -3.97
CA ILE A 51 -0.28 4.88 -3.92
C ILE A 51 1.06 5.29 -4.52
N ILE A 52 2.15 4.60 -4.18
CA ILE A 52 3.50 4.92 -4.65
C ILE A 52 3.65 4.59 -6.14
N GLY A 53 3.21 3.40 -6.56
CA GLY A 53 3.23 2.94 -7.95
C GLY A 53 2.37 3.81 -8.88
N GLY A 54 1.30 4.41 -8.35
CA GLY A 54 0.45 5.35 -9.08
C GLY A 54 1.08 6.72 -9.36
N ILE A 55 2.25 7.04 -8.79
CA ILE A 55 2.93 8.33 -9.01
C ILE A 55 3.77 8.25 -10.31
N PRO A 56 3.45 9.03 -11.36
CA PRO A 56 4.26 9.10 -12.57
C PRO A 56 5.70 9.53 -12.23
N LEU A 57 6.69 8.97 -12.91
CA LEU A 57 8.14 9.17 -12.68
C LEU A 57 8.73 8.45 -11.45
N ILE A 58 7.97 8.25 -10.37
CA ILE A 58 8.43 7.50 -9.17
C ILE A 58 8.19 6.00 -9.34
N GLY A 59 7.04 5.61 -9.91
CA GLY A 59 6.63 4.21 -10.06
C GLY A 59 7.69 3.34 -10.74
N ASN A 60 8.26 3.79 -11.86
CA ASN A 60 9.23 3.00 -12.64
C ASN A 60 10.53 2.66 -11.90
N VAL A 61 10.95 3.46 -10.92
CA VAL A 61 12.16 3.20 -10.11
C VAL A 61 11.83 2.37 -8.86
N PHE A 62 10.62 2.57 -8.32
CA PHE A 62 10.17 1.90 -7.09
C PHE A 62 9.65 0.47 -7.30
N ASP A 63 9.17 0.15 -8.51
CA ASP A 63 8.59 -1.15 -8.86
C ASP A 63 9.57 -2.33 -8.65
N PHE A 64 10.87 -2.05 -8.71
CA PHE A 64 11.93 -3.03 -8.45
C PHE A 64 12.28 -3.22 -6.98
N TYR A 65 11.99 -2.24 -6.10
CA TYR A 65 12.52 -2.22 -4.73
C TYR A 65 11.45 -2.40 -3.64
N TYR A 66 10.18 -2.10 -3.92
CA TYR A 66 9.14 -1.99 -2.87
C TYR A 66 7.90 -2.85 -3.09
N LYS A 67 8.06 -4.08 -3.58
CA LYS A 67 6.90 -4.95 -3.88
C LYS A 67 6.14 -5.38 -2.63
N SER A 68 4.87 -5.00 -2.52
CA SER A 68 3.98 -5.36 -1.40
C SER A 68 3.88 -6.89 -1.20
N ASN A 69 3.90 -7.68 -2.28
CA ASN A 69 3.85 -9.14 -2.20
C ASN A 69 5.02 -9.74 -1.40
N THR A 70 6.25 -9.27 -1.60
CA THR A 70 7.42 -9.79 -0.88
C THR A 70 7.33 -9.50 0.61
N ARG A 71 6.90 -8.27 0.97
CA ARG A 71 6.70 -7.89 2.38
C ARG A 71 5.60 -8.70 3.03
N ASN A 72 4.52 -8.97 2.30
CA ASN A 72 3.40 -9.78 2.78
C ASN A 72 3.80 -11.23 3.02
N ILE A 73 4.62 -11.82 2.14
CA ILE A 73 5.18 -13.17 2.35
C ILE A 73 6.08 -13.19 3.59
N ASN A 74 6.94 -12.19 3.77
CA ASN A 74 7.79 -12.11 4.98
C ASN A 74 6.97 -11.95 6.26
N LEU A 75 5.92 -11.11 6.25
CA LEU A 75 5.01 -10.97 7.39
C LEU A 75 4.33 -12.29 7.76
N LEU A 76 3.93 -13.08 6.76
CA LEU A 76 3.37 -14.40 6.98
C LEU A 76 4.42 -15.35 7.55
N LYS A 77 5.64 -15.32 7.03
CA LYS A 77 6.75 -16.12 7.54
C LYS A 77 7.02 -15.82 9.01
N GLU A 78 7.17 -14.54 9.38
CA GLU A 78 7.35 -14.10 10.77
C GLU A 78 6.16 -14.52 11.66
N HIS A 79 4.95 -14.52 11.11
CA HIS A 79 3.76 -14.93 11.86
C HIS A 79 3.75 -16.43 12.16
N TYR A 80 4.03 -17.28 11.16
CA TYR A 80 3.97 -18.73 11.29
C TYR A 80 5.22 -19.34 11.92
N GLU A 81 6.41 -18.85 11.57
CA GLU A 81 7.67 -19.42 12.05
C GLU A 81 8.11 -18.81 13.39
N GLU A 82 7.88 -17.52 13.59
CA GLU A 82 8.38 -16.80 14.77
C GLU A 82 7.27 -16.45 15.77
N GLY A 83 6.01 -16.76 15.45
CA GLY A 83 4.86 -16.44 16.29
C GLY A 83 4.63 -14.93 16.46
N LYS A 84 5.19 -14.09 15.58
CA LYS A 84 5.08 -12.64 15.65
C LYS A 84 3.72 -12.14 15.12
N HIS A 85 3.45 -10.86 15.36
CA HIS A 85 2.26 -10.15 14.86
C HIS A 85 0.92 -10.78 15.26
N GLN A 86 0.85 -11.38 16.45
CA GLN A 86 -0.41 -11.87 17.00
C GLN A 86 -1.36 -10.72 17.39
N GLY A 87 -2.66 -11.02 17.43
CA GLY A 87 -3.69 -10.10 17.95
C GLY A 87 -4.52 -9.35 16.91
N SER A 88 -5.23 -8.31 17.37
CA SER A 88 -6.29 -7.62 16.62
C SER A 88 -5.81 -6.64 15.55
N GLY A 89 -4.60 -6.09 15.72
CA GLY A 89 -4.06 -5.05 14.83
C GLY A 89 -4.62 -3.64 15.08
N THR A 90 -5.36 -3.42 16.16
CA THR A 90 -5.97 -2.11 16.48
C THR A 90 -4.95 -0.97 16.52
N GLY A 91 -3.74 -1.21 17.04
CA GLY A 91 -2.67 -0.20 17.06
C GLY A 91 -2.21 0.22 15.66
N VAL A 92 -2.24 -0.70 14.68
CA VAL A 92 -1.92 -0.39 13.28
C VAL A 92 -3.00 0.51 12.69
N LEU A 93 -4.28 0.20 12.94
CA LEU A 93 -5.39 1.04 12.49
C LEU A 93 -5.30 2.45 13.09
N ILE A 94 -5.05 2.55 14.40
CA ILE A 94 -4.87 3.86 15.07
C ILE A 94 -3.72 4.62 14.43
N ALA A 95 -2.57 3.99 14.20
CA ALA A 95 -1.44 4.64 13.54
C ALA A 95 -1.79 5.14 12.13
N VAL A 96 -2.50 4.33 11.33
CA VAL A 96 -2.99 4.72 10.01
C VAL A 96 -3.92 5.92 10.10
N PHE A 97 -4.89 5.91 11.03
CA PHE A 97 -5.79 7.05 11.24
C PHE A 97 -5.06 8.32 11.68
N ILE A 98 -4.07 8.22 12.57
CA ILE A 98 -3.24 9.35 12.99
C ILE A 98 -2.48 9.92 11.78
N VAL A 99 -1.85 9.07 10.98
CA VAL A 99 -1.11 9.50 9.78
C VAL A 99 -2.04 10.21 8.79
N LEU A 100 -3.21 9.63 8.51
CA LEU A 100 -4.20 10.24 7.62
C LEU A 100 -4.72 11.57 8.16
N PHE A 101 -4.97 11.66 9.47
CA PHE A 101 -5.39 12.91 10.11
C PHE A 101 -4.33 14.00 10.00
N LEU A 102 -3.05 13.66 10.23
CA LEU A 102 -1.94 14.60 10.08
C LEU A 102 -1.78 15.09 8.65
N LEU A 103 -1.89 14.19 7.66
CA LEU A 103 -1.86 14.56 6.25
C LEU A 103 -3.01 15.50 5.89
N PHE A 104 -4.22 15.21 6.37
CA PHE A 104 -5.40 16.04 6.16
C PHE A 104 -5.26 17.42 6.80
N ALA A 105 -4.81 17.48 8.06
CA ALA A 105 -4.56 18.75 8.76
C ALA A 105 -3.47 19.58 8.06
N GLY A 106 -2.38 18.94 7.62
CA GLY A 106 -1.33 19.57 6.85
C GLY A 106 -1.83 20.13 5.52
N PHE A 107 -2.68 19.39 4.81
CA PHE A 107 -3.32 19.85 3.58
C PHE A 107 -4.22 21.08 3.81
N LEU A 108 -5.06 21.05 4.86
CA LEU A 108 -5.89 22.21 5.22
C LEU A 108 -5.05 23.43 5.59
N TYR A 109 -3.96 23.23 6.33
CA TYR A 109 -3.04 24.30 6.69
C TYR A 109 -2.35 24.90 5.47
N LEU A 110 -1.90 24.06 4.53
CA LEU A 110 -1.34 24.49 3.25
C LEU A 110 -2.36 25.31 2.46
N MET A 111 -3.61 24.83 2.38
CA MET A 111 -4.70 25.54 1.71
C MET A 111 -4.96 26.91 2.33
N TYR A 112 -4.97 27.00 3.66
CA TYR A 112 -5.08 28.27 4.38
C TYR A 112 -3.91 29.22 4.05
N LEU A 113 -2.68 28.71 4.03
CA LEU A 113 -1.50 29.51 3.72
C LEU A 113 -1.55 30.06 2.29
N VAL A 114 -1.98 29.24 1.32
CA VAL A 114 -2.17 29.69 -0.07
C VAL A 114 -3.27 30.74 -0.15
N ALA A 115 -4.41 30.54 0.50
CA ALA A 115 -5.50 31.52 0.52
C ALA A 115 -5.08 32.85 1.15
N ALA A 116 -4.34 32.80 2.26
CA ALA A 116 -3.79 33.99 2.91
C ALA A 116 -2.76 34.71 2.04
N TRP A 117 -1.93 33.96 1.30
CA TRP A 117 -0.99 34.52 0.34
C TRP A 117 -1.70 35.24 -0.81
N ILE A 118 -2.75 34.63 -1.37
CA ILE A 118 -3.57 35.23 -2.43
C ILE A 118 -4.26 36.51 -1.91
N TRP A 119 -4.84 36.46 -0.70
CA TRP A 119 -5.52 37.63 -0.13
C TRP A 119 -4.58 38.82 0.06
N ARG A 120 -3.30 38.59 0.37
CA ARG A 120 -2.30 39.67 0.50
C ARG A 120 -1.88 40.30 -0.83
N MET A 121 -2.21 39.66 -1.96
CA MET A 121 -1.88 40.14 -3.29
C MET A 121 -2.92 41.14 -3.83
N PHE A 122 -4.11 41.17 -3.23
CA PHE A 122 -5.19 42.13 -3.50
C PHE A 122 -5.26 43.19 -2.40
#